data_AF-A0A6P4D7E3-F1
#
_entry.id   AF-A0A6P4D7E3-F1
#
_cell.length_a   1.000
_cell.length_b   1.000
_cell.length_c   1.000
_cell.angle_alpha   90.00
_cell.angle_beta   90.00
_cell.angle_gamma   90.00
#
_symmetry.space_group_name_H-M   'P 1'
#
loop_
_entity.id
_entity.type
_entity.pdbx_description
1 polymer ?
#
loop_
_entity_poly.entity_id
_entity_poly.type
_entity_poly.pdbx_seq_one_letter_code
_entity_poly.pdbx_strand_id
1 'polypeptide(L)'
;MASKLHVRSNSLPNGSHPCSSRVQEQLNNLRNFDVTCTSESVAKGLSMLEDVYFSLESLLNVGSTQKAISDHQSEKCFQEILDGSIKVLDVCGITRDTVMQIKENVRSLHSSLRRRKGDSCIEKSIAKYNSSSKKMRKNVNKLITSLKHLQSKYGILNQHQDLSILSKVIAISMCVFQCLLSFLGGPSKSKAIKWMNKLMQKGEVNSESGNELQLADAALNTLLNEGAKGSQIHASNEQLEALEISIESIESGLENLFRRMIKTRTSLLNILSQ
;
A
#
# COMPACT_ATOMS: atom_id res chain seq x y z
N MET A 1 20.56 -68.20 5.56
CA MET A 1 20.08 -67.19 6.53
C MET A 1 20.37 -65.82 5.95
N ALA A 2 19.35 -65.14 5.41
CA ALA A 2 19.50 -63.80 4.82
C ALA A 2 19.35 -62.74 5.92
N SER A 3 20.38 -61.93 6.11
CA SER A 3 20.38 -60.80 7.05
C SER A 3 19.43 -59.71 6.56
N LYS A 4 18.37 -59.46 7.34
CA LYS A 4 17.48 -58.30 7.17
C LYS A 4 18.29 -57.02 7.43
N LEU A 5 18.60 -56.27 6.37
CA LEU A 5 19.07 -54.89 6.49
C LEU A 5 17.89 -54.02 6.94
N HIS A 6 17.96 -53.52 8.17
CA HIS A 6 17.01 -52.58 8.72
C HIS A 6 17.29 -51.20 8.11
N VAL A 7 16.55 -50.84 7.05
CA VAL A 7 16.55 -49.49 6.50
C VAL A 7 15.97 -48.56 7.59
N ARG A 8 16.83 -47.78 8.24
CA ARG A 8 16.39 -46.69 9.12
C ARG A 8 16.07 -45.50 8.22
N SER A 9 14.82 -45.05 8.27
CA SER A 9 14.36 -43.83 7.62
C SER A 9 15.05 -42.62 8.26
N ASN A 10 15.83 -41.88 7.48
CA ASN A 10 16.33 -40.57 7.88
C ASN A 10 15.21 -39.55 7.69
N SER A 11 14.40 -39.30 8.73
CA SER A 11 13.55 -38.11 8.78
C SER A 11 14.42 -36.90 9.13
N LEU A 12 14.91 -36.20 8.11
CA LEU A 12 15.47 -34.86 8.25
C LEU A 12 14.34 -33.90 8.62
N PRO A 13 14.37 -33.20 9.78
CA PRO A 13 13.40 -32.16 10.07
C PRO A 13 13.86 -30.87 9.37
N ASN A 14 13.69 -30.78 8.05
CA ASN A 14 14.01 -29.56 7.29
C ASN A 14 12.79 -28.90 6.65
N GLY A 15 11.58 -29.26 7.08
CA GLY A 15 10.39 -28.51 6.72
C GLY A 15 10.32 -27.21 7.53
N SER A 16 10.39 -26.05 6.87
CA SER A 16 10.05 -24.77 7.49
C SER A 16 8.67 -24.83 8.12
N HIS A 17 8.49 -24.25 9.31
CA HIS A 17 7.20 -24.26 10.03
C HIS A 17 6.05 -23.78 9.12
N PRO A 18 4.84 -24.39 9.16
CA PRO A 18 3.72 -24.06 8.25
C PRO A 18 3.32 -22.57 8.24
N CYS A 19 3.50 -21.87 9.36
CA CYS A 19 3.24 -20.42 9.42
C CYS A 19 4.32 -19.60 8.68
N SER A 20 5.57 -20.05 8.69
CA SER A 20 6.67 -19.38 7.99
C SER A 20 6.55 -19.55 6.48
N SER A 21 6.17 -20.75 6.02
CA SER A 21 5.92 -21.00 4.60
C SER A 21 4.74 -20.17 4.09
N ARG A 22 3.67 -20.04 4.88
CA ARG A 22 2.52 -19.19 4.54
C ARG A 22 2.89 -17.72 4.35
N VAL A 23 3.68 -17.12 5.25
CA VAL A 23 4.09 -15.71 5.07
C VAL A 23 4.96 -15.56 3.83
N GLN A 24 5.88 -16.51 3.60
CA GLN A 24 6.75 -16.46 2.43
C GLN A 24 5.98 -16.64 1.11
N GLU A 25 4.94 -17.46 1.10
CA GLU A 25 4.01 -17.61 -0.02
C GLU A 25 3.27 -16.30 -0.32
N GLN A 26 2.68 -15.66 0.70
CA GLN A 26 1.99 -14.38 0.52
C GLN A 26 2.93 -13.27 0.03
N LEU A 27 4.17 -13.25 0.55
CA LEU A 27 5.22 -12.35 0.06
C LEU A 27 5.56 -12.59 -1.41
N ASN A 28 5.65 -13.86 -1.84
CA ASN A 28 5.93 -14.21 -3.23
C ASN A 28 4.75 -13.81 -4.14
N ASN A 29 3.51 -14.03 -3.70
CA ASN A 29 2.32 -13.63 -4.44
C ASN A 29 2.30 -12.11 -4.65
N LEU A 30 2.52 -11.34 -3.59
CA LEU A 30 2.54 -9.88 -3.66
C LEU A 30 3.74 -9.36 -4.45
N ARG A 31 4.87 -10.06 -4.44
CA ARG A 31 6.03 -9.73 -5.28
C ARG A 31 5.76 -9.93 -6.78
N ASN A 32 5.00 -10.96 -7.12
CA ASN A 32 4.66 -11.28 -8.51
C ASN A 32 3.49 -10.44 -9.05
N PHE A 33 2.80 -9.70 -8.19
CA PHE A 33 1.66 -8.86 -8.52
C PHE A 33 1.99 -7.80 -9.58
N ASP A 34 1.15 -7.70 -10.62
CA ASP A 34 1.27 -6.67 -11.65
C ASP A 34 0.84 -5.31 -11.12
N VAL A 35 1.82 -4.45 -10.87
CA VAL A 35 1.56 -3.10 -10.38
C VAL A 35 1.29 -2.17 -11.57
N THR A 36 0.02 -1.90 -11.81
CA THR A 36 -0.43 -0.90 -12.80
C THR A 36 -0.77 0.46 -12.19
N CYS A 37 -0.68 0.62 -10.86
CA CYS A 37 -1.05 1.83 -10.12
C CYS A 37 -2.45 2.37 -10.45
N THR A 38 -3.37 1.49 -10.87
CA THR A 38 -4.81 1.75 -10.99
C THR A 38 -5.50 1.57 -9.63
N SER A 39 -6.71 2.12 -9.44
CA SER A 39 -7.43 1.97 -8.17
C SER A 39 -7.64 0.50 -7.79
N GLU A 40 -8.03 -0.35 -8.74
CA GLU A 40 -8.20 -1.79 -8.56
C GLU A 40 -6.89 -2.47 -8.13
N SER A 41 -5.78 -2.13 -8.81
CA SER A 41 -4.48 -2.71 -8.46
C SER A 41 -4.02 -2.29 -7.07
N VAL A 42 -4.33 -1.05 -6.67
CA VAL A 42 -4.01 -0.50 -5.36
C VAL A 42 -4.85 -1.16 -4.28
N ALA A 43 -6.17 -1.27 -4.48
CA ALA A 43 -7.07 -1.95 -3.54
C ALA A 43 -6.68 -3.42 -3.35
N LYS A 44 -6.37 -4.11 -4.45
CA LYS A 44 -5.86 -5.49 -4.40
C LYS A 44 -4.51 -5.58 -3.70
N GLY A 45 -3.59 -4.65 -3.96
CA GLY A 45 -2.30 -4.58 -3.27
C GLY A 45 -2.43 -4.37 -1.77
N LEU A 46 -3.39 -3.54 -1.33
CA LEU A 46 -3.70 -3.34 0.10
C LEU A 46 -4.27 -4.62 0.73
N SER A 47 -5.21 -5.28 0.06
CA SER A 47 -5.79 -6.55 0.53
C SER A 47 -4.73 -7.66 0.64
N MET A 48 -3.88 -7.82 -0.36
CA MET A 48 -2.78 -8.79 -0.31
C MET A 48 -1.76 -8.46 0.79
N LEU A 49 -1.52 -7.17 1.06
CA LEU A 49 -0.67 -6.75 2.15
C LEU A 49 -1.31 -7.04 3.52
N GLU A 50 -2.62 -6.85 3.65
CA GLU A 50 -3.37 -7.26 4.84
C GLU A 50 -3.20 -8.77 5.11
N ASP A 51 -3.27 -9.62 4.08
CA ASP A 51 -3.05 -11.07 4.19
C ASP A 51 -1.62 -11.43 4.65
N VAL A 52 -0.64 -10.66 4.18
CA VAL A 52 0.77 -10.79 4.63
C VAL A 52 0.86 -10.47 6.12
N TYR A 53 0.31 -9.33 6.58
CA TYR A 53 0.30 -8.98 8.01
C TYR A 53 -0.53 -9.96 8.83
N PHE A 54 -1.62 -10.49 8.27
CA PHE A 54 -2.42 -11.52 8.92
C PHE A 54 -1.62 -12.79 9.19
N SER A 55 -0.92 -13.27 8.16
CA SER A 55 -0.08 -14.46 8.27
C SER A 55 1.12 -14.21 9.17
N LEU A 56 1.67 -13.00 9.15
CA LEU A 56 2.78 -12.60 10.02
C LEU A 56 2.37 -12.60 11.48
N GLU A 57 1.19 -12.09 11.82
CA GLU A 57 0.69 -12.14 13.20
C GLU A 57 0.53 -13.59 13.69
N SER A 58 0.01 -14.49 12.84
CA SER A 58 -0.05 -15.92 13.17
C SER A 58 1.33 -16.52 13.44
N LEU A 59 2.34 -16.14 12.66
CA LEU A 59 3.73 -16.56 12.86
C LEU A 59 4.32 -16.02 14.17
N LEU A 60 4.08 -14.75 14.49
CA LEU A 60 4.56 -14.11 15.72
C LEU A 60 3.91 -14.68 16.99
N ASN A 61 2.76 -15.34 16.87
CA ASN A 61 2.11 -16.03 17.99
C ASN A 61 2.66 -17.44 18.25
N VAL A 62 3.55 -17.97 17.39
CA VAL A 62 4.17 -19.29 17.58
C VAL A 62 5.30 -19.18 18.60
N GLY A 63 5.20 -19.89 19.72
CA GLY A 63 6.19 -19.81 20.81
C GLY A 63 7.64 -20.13 20.40
N SER A 64 7.87 -21.06 19.46
CA SER A 64 9.21 -21.31 18.92
C SER A 64 9.75 -20.15 18.08
N THR A 65 8.87 -19.41 17.40
CA THR A 65 9.26 -18.19 16.67
C THR A 65 9.57 -17.06 17.63
N GLN A 66 8.76 -16.88 18.68
CA GLN A 66 9.03 -15.90 19.74
C GLN A 66 10.39 -16.18 20.38
N LYS A 67 10.64 -17.44 20.76
CA LYS A 67 11.92 -17.86 21.34
C LYS A 67 13.09 -17.65 20.38
N ALA A 68 12.94 -18.00 19.10
CA ALA A 68 13.97 -17.73 18.11
C ALA A 68 14.25 -16.22 17.93
N ILE A 69 13.22 -15.37 18.02
CA ILE A 69 13.36 -13.91 17.97
C ILE A 69 14.08 -13.38 19.22
N SER A 70 13.77 -13.91 20.40
CA SER A 70 14.43 -13.53 21.66
C SER A 70 15.88 -14.03 21.73
N ASP A 71 16.15 -15.23 21.24
CA ASP A 71 17.48 -15.88 21.30
C ASP A 71 18.47 -15.32 20.26
N HIS A 72 18.01 -14.83 19.09
CA HIS A 72 18.87 -14.31 18.01
C HIS A 72 19.19 -12.80 18.07
N GLN A 73 18.99 -12.14 19.21
CA GLN A 73 19.13 -10.68 19.27
C GLN A 73 20.58 -10.20 19.08
N SER A 74 20.87 -9.64 17.90
CA SER A 74 21.65 -8.41 17.88
C SER A 74 20.66 -7.27 18.11
N GLU A 75 20.74 -6.62 19.27
CA GLU A 75 19.89 -5.49 19.67
C GLU A 75 19.73 -4.49 18.51
N LYS A 76 20.83 -4.19 17.81
CA LYS A 76 20.83 -3.30 16.64
C LYS A 76 19.87 -3.71 15.51
N CYS A 77 19.82 -4.99 15.13
CA CYS A 77 18.97 -5.46 14.03
C CYS A 77 17.48 -5.31 14.36
N PHE A 78 17.09 -5.64 15.59
CA PHE A 78 15.69 -5.57 15.98
C PHE A 78 15.23 -4.12 16.17
N GLN A 79 16.09 -3.25 16.72
CA GLN A 79 15.86 -1.79 16.72
C GLN A 79 15.58 -1.28 15.30
N GLU A 80 16.30 -1.76 14.28
CA GLU A 80 16.08 -1.37 12.88
C GLU A 80 14.73 -1.87 12.31
N ILE A 81 14.28 -3.06 12.71
CA ILE A 81 12.94 -3.60 12.36
C ILE A 81 11.84 -2.78 13.03
N LEU A 82 12.00 -2.44 14.31
CA LEU A 82 11.05 -1.58 15.02
C LEU A 82 11.00 -0.17 14.44
N ASP A 83 12.16 0.42 14.12
CA ASP A 83 12.26 1.71 13.41
C ASP A 83 11.57 1.64 12.05
N GLY A 84 11.77 0.55 11.30
CA GLY A 84 11.14 0.35 10.00
C GLY A 84 9.63 0.21 10.12
N SER A 85 9.15 -0.61 11.06
CA SER A 85 7.71 -0.85 11.24
C SER A 85 6.94 0.40 11.66
N ILE A 86 7.52 1.26 12.52
CA ILE A 86 6.86 2.52 12.88
C ILE A 86 6.82 3.50 11.71
N LYS A 87 7.89 3.60 10.93
CA LYS A 87 7.92 4.49 9.77
C LYS A 87 6.92 4.09 8.70
N VAL A 88 6.76 2.79 8.45
CA VAL A 88 5.73 2.29 7.52
C VAL A 88 4.33 2.55 8.09
N LEU A 89 4.14 2.41 9.40
CA LEU A 89 2.88 2.73 10.07
C LEU A 89 2.53 4.23 9.97
N ASP A 90 3.51 5.12 10.15
CA ASP A 90 3.34 6.57 10.00
C ASP A 90 2.92 6.91 8.56
N VAL A 91 3.57 6.31 7.56
CA VAL A 91 3.19 6.48 6.15
C VAL A 91 1.76 5.98 5.90
N CYS A 92 1.38 4.84 6.47
CA CYS A 92 0.02 4.30 6.38
C CYS A 92 -1.00 5.29 6.97
N GLY A 93 -0.74 5.80 8.18
CA GLY A 93 -1.62 6.77 8.86
C GLY A 93 -1.79 8.06 8.08
N ILE A 94 -0.69 8.69 7.64
CA ILE A 94 -0.76 9.92 6.84
C ILE A 94 -1.48 9.69 5.51
N THR A 95 -1.26 8.53 4.88
CA THR A 95 -1.91 8.18 3.61
C THR A 95 -3.42 7.97 3.80
N ARG A 96 -3.83 7.33 4.89
CA ARG A 96 -5.25 7.16 5.25
C ARG A 96 -5.93 8.52 5.45
N ASP A 97 -5.33 9.41 6.24
CA ASP A 97 -5.90 10.73 6.51
C ASP A 97 -5.98 11.58 5.23
N THR A 98 -4.99 11.41 4.35
CA THR A 98 -4.95 11.97 2.99
C THR A 98 -6.12 11.48 2.15
N VAL A 99 -6.36 10.16 2.09
CA VAL A 99 -7.48 9.57 1.33
C VAL A 99 -8.83 10.02 1.89
N MET A 100 -8.96 10.09 3.22
CA MET A 100 -10.17 10.60 3.90
C MET A 100 -10.48 12.04 3.48
N GLN A 101 -9.47 12.92 3.44
CA GLN A 101 -9.64 14.29 2.94
C GLN A 101 -10.05 14.32 1.46
N ILE A 102 -9.52 13.44 0.61
CA ILE A 102 -9.95 13.35 -0.80
C ILE A 102 -11.43 12.98 -0.85
N LYS A 103 -11.86 11.97 -0.10
CA LYS A 103 -13.26 11.52 -0.05
C LYS A 103 -14.19 12.67 0.32
N GLU A 104 -13.87 13.42 1.37
CA GLU A 104 -14.69 14.57 1.81
C GLU A 104 -14.79 15.67 0.75
N ASN A 105 -13.68 15.98 0.08
CA ASN A 105 -13.65 16.98 -0.99
C ASN A 105 -14.45 16.54 -2.21
N VAL A 106 -14.32 15.27 -2.61
CA VAL A 106 -15.10 14.67 -3.70
C VAL A 106 -16.59 14.69 -3.36
N ARG A 107 -16.99 14.23 -2.17
CA ARG A 107 -18.39 14.27 -1.69
C ARG A 107 -18.97 15.68 -1.66
N SER A 108 -18.19 16.65 -1.17
CA SER A 108 -18.61 18.05 -1.12
C SER A 108 -18.84 18.62 -2.53
N LEU A 109 -17.94 18.34 -3.47
CA LEU A 109 -18.06 18.77 -4.86
C LEU A 109 -19.23 18.07 -5.55
N HIS A 110 -19.31 16.75 -5.44
CA HIS A 110 -20.35 15.92 -6.03
C HIS A 110 -21.74 16.34 -5.57
N SER A 111 -21.91 16.59 -4.26
CA SER A 111 -23.14 17.13 -3.69
C SER A 111 -23.50 18.52 -4.25
N SER A 112 -22.49 19.35 -4.53
CA SER A 112 -22.68 20.69 -5.10
C SER A 112 -23.12 20.63 -6.57
N LEU A 113 -22.53 19.74 -7.37
CA LEU A 113 -22.94 19.50 -8.77
C LEU A 113 -24.37 18.94 -8.85
N ARG A 114 -24.72 17.95 -8.01
CA ARG A 114 -26.07 17.37 -7.97
C ARG A 114 -27.17 18.39 -7.68
N ARG A 115 -26.87 19.42 -6.88
CA ARG A 115 -27.83 20.49 -6.51
C ARG A 115 -28.02 21.58 -7.59
N ARG A 116 -27.26 21.57 -8.69
CA ARG A 116 -27.39 22.52 -9.83
C ARG A 116 -27.52 24.01 -9.42
N LYS A 117 -26.66 24.49 -8.51
CA LYS A 117 -26.75 25.86 -7.93
C LYS A 117 -26.29 27.02 -8.84
N GLY A 118 -26.42 26.87 -10.16
CA GLY A 118 -25.94 27.84 -11.16
C GLY A 118 -24.42 27.85 -11.32
N ASP A 119 -23.96 28.37 -12.46
CA ASP A 119 -22.59 28.20 -12.96
C ASP A 119 -21.54 28.78 -12.00
N SER A 120 -21.75 30.01 -11.49
CA SER A 120 -20.82 30.63 -10.53
C SER A 120 -20.64 29.82 -9.23
N CYS A 121 -21.68 29.11 -8.77
CA CYS A 121 -21.56 28.25 -7.59
C CYS A 121 -20.78 26.96 -7.90
N ILE A 122 -20.98 26.40 -9.09
CA ILE A 122 -20.26 25.21 -9.57
C ILE A 122 -18.78 25.56 -9.73
N GLU A 123 -18.44 26.66 -10.39
CA GLU A 123 -17.06 27.14 -10.54
C GLU A 123 -16.33 27.29 -9.20
N LYS A 124 -16.97 27.92 -8.20
CA LYS A 124 -16.41 28.05 -6.84
C LYS A 124 -16.15 26.69 -6.20
N SER A 125 -17.06 25.74 -6.39
CA SER A 125 -16.94 24.39 -5.82
C SER A 125 -15.78 23.62 -6.47
N ILE A 126 -15.65 23.71 -7.80
CA ILE A 126 -14.55 23.11 -8.56
C ILE A 126 -13.22 23.76 -8.18
N ALA A 127 -13.16 25.09 -8.06
CA ALA A 127 -11.97 25.81 -7.62
C ALA A 127 -11.51 25.36 -6.23
N LYS A 128 -12.45 25.18 -5.29
CA LYS A 128 -12.16 24.65 -3.95
C LYS A 128 -11.56 23.24 -4.04
N TYR A 129 -12.19 22.32 -4.77
CA TYR A 129 -11.66 20.97 -5.00
C TYR A 129 -10.26 21.02 -5.61
N ASN A 130 -10.05 21.78 -6.69
CA ASN A 130 -8.76 21.90 -7.36
C ASN A 130 -7.66 22.44 -6.44
N SER A 131 -7.97 23.42 -5.59
CA SER A 131 -7.01 23.93 -4.61
C SER A 131 -6.63 22.87 -3.57
N SER A 132 -7.60 22.08 -3.11
CA SER A 132 -7.38 20.98 -2.20
C SER A 132 -6.55 19.87 -2.84
N SER A 133 -6.92 19.42 -4.04
CA SER A 133 -6.19 18.40 -4.81
C SER A 133 -4.75 18.83 -5.10
N LYS A 134 -4.49 20.11 -5.39
CA LYS A 134 -3.12 20.63 -5.54
C LYS A 134 -2.32 20.55 -4.24
N LYS A 135 -2.91 20.92 -3.10
CA LYS A 135 -2.28 20.82 -1.78
C LYS A 135 -1.99 19.35 -1.43
N MET A 136 -2.96 18.48 -1.70
CA MET A 136 -2.87 17.04 -1.50
C MET A 136 -1.71 16.43 -2.28
N ARG A 137 -1.65 16.66 -3.60
CA ARG A 137 -0.57 16.16 -4.47
C ARG A 137 0.81 16.63 -4.01
N LYS A 138 0.93 17.86 -3.51
CA LYS A 138 2.20 18.36 -2.91
C LYS A 138 2.61 17.54 -1.69
N ASN A 139 1.68 17.23 -0.78
CA ASN A 139 1.94 16.42 0.41
C ASN A 139 2.30 14.97 0.03
N VAL A 140 1.53 14.36 -0.87
CA VAL A 140 1.80 13.03 -1.42
C VAL A 140 3.20 12.95 -2.03
N ASN A 141 3.61 13.94 -2.82
CA ASN A 141 4.96 13.97 -3.40
C ASN A 141 6.07 14.08 -2.35
N LYS A 142 5.83 14.79 -1.24
CA LYS A 142 6.78 14.81 -0.10
C LYS A 142 6.89 13.42 0.53
N LEU A 143 5.76 12.74 0.76
CA LEU A 143 5.74 11.38 1.30
C LEU A 143 6.46 10.39 0.40
N ILE A 144 6.27 10.47 -0.92
CA ILE A 144 7.01 9.66 -1.89
C ILE A 144 8.52 9.86 -1.75
N THR A 145 8.98 11.11 -1.60
CA THR A 145 10.40 11.41 -1.41
C THR A 145 10.92 10.83 -0.09
N SER A 146 10.18 10.99 1.02
CA SER A 146 10.52 10.40 2.31
C SER A 146 10.59 8.86 2.23
N LEU A 147 9.61 8.24 1.58
CA LEU A 147 9.52 6.80 1.40
C LEU A 147 10.68 6.26 0.57
N LYS A 148 11.14 6.98 -0.46
CA LYS A 148 12.34 6.63 -1.24
C LYS A 148 13.62 6.67 -0.40
N HIS A 149 13.76 7.66 0.47
CA HIS A 149 14.90 7.73 1.38
C HIS A 149 14.91 6.54 2.34
N LEU A 150 13.74 6.17 2.89
CA LEU A 150 13.59 4.96 3.71
C LEU A 150 13.91 3.70 2.90
N GLN A 151 13.40 3.58 1.69
CA GLN A 151 13.65 2.44 0.82
C GLN A 151 15.13 2.29 0.46
N SER A 152 15.90 3.38 0.35
CA SER A 152 17.36 3.31 0.18
C SER A 152 18.05 2.64 1.38
N LYS A 153 17.57 2.89 2.60
CA LYS A 153 18.11 2.28 3.83
C LYS A 153 17.82 0.77 3.89
N TYR A 154 16.59 0.36 3.56
CA TYR A 154 16.13 -1.02 3.69
C TYR A 154 16.28 -1.88 2.42
N GLY A 155 16.42 -1.25 1.25
CA GLY A 155 16.69 -1.93 -0.03
C GLY A 155 18.09 -2.54 -0.09
N ILE A 156 19.07 -1.93 0.58
CA ILE A 156 20.41 -2.50 0.81
C ILE A 156 20.32 -3.76 1.68
N LEU A 157 19.37 -3.78 2.63
CA LEU A 157 19.15 -4.91 3.53
C LEU A 157 18.62 -6.17 2.80
N ASN A 158 17.98 -5.99 1.63
CA ASN A 158 17.36 -7.06 0.85
C ASN A 158 18.37 -7.90 0.04
N GLN A 159 19.66 -7.55 0.08
CA GLN A 159 20.78 -8.37 -0.44
C GLN A 159 21.33 -9.38 0.57
N HIS A 160 20.94 -9.29 1.85
CA HIS A 160 21.35 -10.24 2.88
C HIS A 160 20.28 -11.31 3.08
N GLN A 161 20.64 -12.56 2.81
CA GLN A 161 19.73 -13.70 2.67
C GLN A 161 19.03 -14.12 3.99
N ASP A 162 19.53 -13.63 5.14
CA ASP A 162 19.14 -14.12 6.48
C ASP A 162 18.38 -13.10 7.35
N LEU A 163 18.14 -11.88 6.86
CA LEU A 163 17.35 -10.88 7.58
C LEU A 163 15.86 -11.12 7.36
N SER A 164 15.34 -12.02 8.21
CA SER A 164 14.03 -12.06 8.85
C SER A 164 12.85 -11.62 7.99
N ILE A 165 11.88 -12.52 7.81
CA ILE A 165 10.59 -12.29 7.14
C ILE A 165 9.99 -10.89 7.42
N LEU A 166 10.18 -10.32 8.61
CA LEU A 166 9.78 -8.96 8.99
C LEU A 166 10.36 -7.86 8.10
N SER A 167 11.65 -7.92 7.76
CA SER A 167 12.30 -6.96 6.87
C SER A 167 11.69 -7.00 5.47
N LYS A 168 11.35 -8.19 4.97
CA LYS A 168 10.64 -8.36 3.69
C LYS A 168 9.23 -7.77 3.75
N VAL A 169 8.52 -7.96 4.86
CA VAL A 169 7.18 -7.35 5.08
C VAL A 169 7.27 -5.83 5.11
N ILE A 170 8.27 -5.26 5.78
CA ILE A 170 8.52 -3.81 5.80
C ILE A 170 8.80 -3.29 4.38
N ALA A 171 9.69 -3.96 3.63
CA ALA A 171 10.04 -3.57 2.27
C ALA A 171 8.84 -3.63 1.31
N ILE A 172 8.04 -4.70 1.36
CA ILE A 172 6.88 -4.85 0.48
C ILE A 172 5.77 -3.87 0.84
N SER A 173 5.61 -3.55 2.13
CA SER A 173 4.69 -2.50 2.58
C SER A 173 5.04 -1.15 1.96
N MET A 174 6.33 -0.78 1.97
CA MET A 174 6.80 0.45 1.32
C MET A 174 6.47 0.44 -0.18
N CYS A 175 6.59 -0.69 -0.87
CA CYS A 175 6.18 -0.78 -2.28
C CYS A 175 4.70 -0.51 -2.47
N VAL A 176 3.83 -1.17 -1.71
CA VAL A 176 2.37 -0.98 -1.83
C VAL A 176 2.00 0.48 -1.56
N PHE A 177 2.56 1.09 -0.52
CA PHE A 177 2.35 2.53 -0.26
C PHE A 177 2.90 3.41 -1.38
N GLN A 178 4.04 3.07 -1.98
CA GLN A 178 4.57 3.79 -3.14
C GLN A 178 3.61 3.71 -4.33
N CYS A 179 2.96 2.55 -4.57
CA CYS A 179 1.96 2.39 -5.63
C CYS A 179 0.77 3.33 -5.38
N LEU A 180 0.20 3.25 -4.18
CA LEU A 180 -0.93 4.04 -3.74
C LEU A 180 -0.64 5.55 -3.80
N LEU A 181 0.50 5.98 -3.24
CA LEU A 181 0.88 7.39 -3.29
C LEU A 181 1.11 7.85 -4.73
N SER A 182 1.59 7.00 -5.62
CA SER A 182 1.73 7.34 -7.05
C SER A 182 0.37 7.49 -7.74
N PHE A 183 -0.60 6.65 -7.39
CA PHE A 183 -2.00 6.81 -7.82
C PHE A 183 -2.56 8.19 -7.39
N LEU A 184 -2.33 8.59 -6.13
CA LEU A 184 -2.79 9.89 -5.60
C LEU A 184 -1.99 11.09 -6.14
N GLY A 185 -0.70 10.90 -6.44
CA GLY A 185 0.23 11.97 -6.82
C GLY A 185 -0.01 12.57 -8.20
N GLY A 186 -0.64 11.83 -9.12
CA GLY A 186 -0.88 12.26 -10.50
C GLY A 186 0.21 11.80 -11.48
N PRO A 187 0.24 12.31 -12.73
CA PRO A 187 1.08 11.75 -13.79
C PRO A 187 2.57 12.02 -13.57
N SER A 188 3.17 11.21 -12.69
CA SER A 188 4.60 10.93 -12.63
C SER A 188 4.80 9.43 -12.88
N LYS A 189 4.17 8.91 -13.95
CA LYS A 189 4.08 7.48 -14.26
C LYS A 189 5.45 6.82 -14.51
N SER A 190 6.41 7.53 -15.10
CA SER A 190 7.68 6.92 -15.55
C SER A 190 8.68 6.56 -14.44
N LYS A 191 8.62 7.21 -13.27
CA LYS A 191 9.59 6.98 -12.17
C LYS A 191 9.09 5.99 -11.12
N ALA A 192 7.79 5.89 -10.86
CA ALA A 192 7.28 4.93 -9.87
C ALA A 192 7.33 3.49 -10.43
N ILE A 193 6.84 3.29 -11.65
CA ILE A 193 6.76 1.98 -12.34
C ILE A 193 8.16 1.37 -12.53
N LYS A 194 9.13 2.17 -12.99
CA LYS A 194 10.53 1.70 -13.17
C LYS A 194 11.18 1.18 -11.89
N TRP A 195 10.88 1.79 -10.74
CA TRP A 195 11.47 1.38 -9.46
C TRP A 195 10.76 0.18 -8.85
N MET A 196 9.44 0.08 -9.01
CA MET A 196 8.69 -1.12 -8.61
C MET A 196 9.15 -2.32 -9.43
N ASN A 197 9.37 -2.15 -10.73
CA ASN A 197 9.98 -3.15 -11.60
C ASN A 197 11.40 -3.53 -11.15
N LYS A 198 12.21 -2.56 -10.69
CA LYS A 198 13.54 -2.82 -10.13
C LYS A 198 13.50 -3.63 -8.83
N LEU A 199 12.56 -3.34 -7.91
CA LEU A 199 12.47 -4.07 -6.64
C LEU A 199 11.78 -5.43 -6.80
N MET A 200 10.76 -5.51 -7.65
CA MET A 200 9.99 -6.72 -7.93
C MET A 200 10.67 -7.62 -8.98
N GLN A 201 11.79 -7.16 -9.58
CA GLN A 201 12.53 -7.85 -10.64
C GLN A 201 11.65 -8.17 -11.87
N LYS A 202 10.85 -7.19 -12.32
CA LYS A 202 9.87 -7.36 -13.40
C LYS A 202 10.17 -6.47 -14.61
N GLY A 203 9.70 -6.88 -15.79
CA GLY A 203 9.84 -6.14 -17.06
C GLY A 203 8.99 -4.87 -17.11
N GLU A 204 9.33 -3.93 -18.01
CA GLU A 204 8.63 -2.66 -18.19
C GLU A 204 7.20 -2.88 -18.75
N VAL A 205 6.18 -2.46 -18.00
CA VAL A 205 4.77 -2.53 -18.43
C VAL A 205 4.30 -1.09 -18.68
N ASN A 206 3.93 -0.80 -19.92
CA ASN A 206 3.30 0.46 -20.30
C ASN A 206 1.81 0.38 -19.95
N SER A 207 1.33 1.19 -19.00
CA SER A 207 -0.09 1.28 -18.66
C SER A 207 -0.65 2.61 -19.15
N GLU A 208 -1.45 2.54 -20.21
CA GLU A 208 -2.03 3.69 -20.91
C GLU A 208 -3.35 4.20 -20.29
N SER A 209 -3.88 3.56 -19.23
CA SER A 209 -5.13 4.03 -18.63
C SER A 209 -4.91 5.26 -17.71
N GLY A 210 -5.81 6.23 -17.82
CA GLY A 210 -5.95 7.30 -16.84
C GLY A 210 -6.53 6.73 -15.55
N ASN A 211 -6.01 7.14 -14.39
CA ASN A 211 -6.64 6.77 -13.13
C ASN A 211 -7.89 7.62 -12.88
N GLU A 212 -8.82 7.14 -12.07
CA GLU A 212 -10.14 7.74 -11.81
C GLU A 212 -10.01 9.19 -11.32
N LEU A 213 -8.95 9.48 -10.57
CA LEU A 213 -8.60 10.84 -10.13
C LEU A 213 -8.27 11.76 -11.31
N GLN A 214 -7.53 11.28 -12.32
CA GLN A 214 -7.22 12.02 -13.55
C GLN A 214 -8.47 12.18 -14.42
N LEU A 215 -9.33 11.17 -14.51
CA LEU A 215 -10.56 11.24 -15.29
C LEU A 215 -11.54 12.25 -14.68
N ALA A 216 -11.68 12.26 -13.35
CA ALA A 216 -12.45 13.27 -12.64
C ALA A 216 -11.87 14.68 -12.85
N ASP A 217 -10.56 14.86 -12.67
CA ASP A 217 -9.90 16.16 -12.90
C ASP A 217 -10.11 16.64 -14.36
N ALA A 218 -10.02 15.74 -15.34
CA ALA A 218 -10.25 16.07 -16.75
C ALA A 218 -11.71 16.50 -17.01
N ALA A 219 -12.68 15.73 -16.52
CA ALA A 219 -14.11 16.06 -16.68
C ALA A 219 -14.45 17.42 -16.04
N LEU A 220 -13.89 17.72 -14.86
CA LEU A 220 -14.09 19.00 -14.19
C LEU A 220 -13.45 20.18 -14.95
N ASN A 221 -12.30 19.98 -15.58
CA ASN A 221 -11.69 21.01 -16.44
C ASN A 221 -12.53 21.27 -17.69
N THR A 222 -13.07 20.21 -18.32
CA THR A 222 -14.01 20.35 -19.44
C THR A 222 -15.25 21.11 -19.01
N LEU A 223 -15.82 20.79 -17.84
CA LEU A 223 -16.96 21.48 -17.27
C LEU A 223 -16.70 22.98 -17.03
N LEU A 224 -15.51 23.35 -16.57
CA LEU A 224 -15.11 24.75 -16.39
C LEU A 224 -14.97 25.51 -17.73
N ASN A 225 -14.42 24.85 -18.75
CA ASN A 225 -14.12 25.50 -20.03
C ASN A 225 -15.33 25.61 -20.96
N GLU A 226 -16.20 24.59 -20.97
CA GLU A 226 -17.35 24.51 -21.86
C GLU A 226 -18.67 24.99 -21.24
N GLY A 227 -18.63 25.31 -19.94
CA GLY A 227 -19.78 25.73 -19.15
C GLY A 227 -20.63 24.56 -18.62
N ALA A 228 -21.49 24.86 -17.65
CA ALA A 228 -22.26 23.86 -16.91
C ALA A 228 -23.51 23.36 -17.66
N LYS A 229 -23.33 22.90 -18.91
CA LYS A 229 -24.43 22.27 -19.66
C LYS A 229 -24.73 20.89 -19.07
N GLY A 230 -25.97 20.44 -19.24
CA GLY A 230 -26.48 19.20 -18.63
C GLY A 230 -25.61 17.97 -18.91
N SER A 231 -25.10 17.83 -20.14
CA SER A 231 -24.19 16.74 -20.55
C SER A 231 -22.85 16.75 -19.82
N GLN A 232 -22.23 17.92 -19.64
CA GLN A 232 -20.93 18.07 -18.97
C GLN A 232 -21.08 17.83 -17.47
N ILE A 233 -22.18 18.30 -16.87
CA ILE A 233 -22.51 18.02 -15.47
C ILE A 233 -22.71 16.52 -15.26
N HIS A 234 -23.44 15.85 -16.17
CA HIS A 234 -23.66 14.41 -16.10
C HIS A 234 -22.35 13.64 -16.16
N ALA A 235 -21.51 13.91 -17.18
CA ALA A 235 -20.20 13.28 -17.33
C ALA A 235 -19.30 13.53 -16.11
N SER A 236 -19.31 14.74 -15.55
CA SER A 236 -18.54 15.05 -14.34
C SER A 236 -19.04 14.29 -13.11
N ASN A 237 -20.36 14.15 -12.93
CA ASN A 237 -20.91 13.36 -11.83
C ASN A 237 -20.55 11.88 -11.95
N GLU A 238 -20.61 11.31 -13.16
CA GLU A 238 -20.23 9.91 -13.40
C GLU A 238 -18.76 9.65 -13.02
N GLN A 239 -17.85 10.56 -13.40
CA GLN A 239 -16.44 10.43 -13.02
C GLN A 239 -16.21 10.66 -11.52
N LEU A 240 -16.95 11.58 -10.89
CA LEU A 240 -16.88 11.79 -9.43
C LEU A 240 -17.42 10.60 -8.65
N GLU A 241 -18.47 9.93 -9.13
CA GLU A 241 -19.02 8.72 -8.54
C GLU A 241 -18.05 7.55 -8.62
N ALA A 242 -17.44 7.33 -9.80
CA ALA A 242 -16.39 6.32 -9.95
C ALA A 242 -15.20 6.59 -9.00
N LEU A 243 -14.74 7.84 -8.92
CA LEU A 243 -13.67 8.22 -8.00
C LEU A 243 -14.06 8.01 -6.53
N GLU A 244 -15.30 8.35 -6.16
CA GLU A 244 -15.80 8.16 -4.79
C GLU A 244 -15.79 6.69 -4.38
N ILE A 245 -16.26 5.79 -5.25
CA ILE A 245 -16.25 4.33 -5.03
C ILE A 245 -14.82 3.83 -4.87
N SER A 246 -13.90 4.22 -5.77
CA SER A 246 -12.50 3.82 -5.69
C SER A 246 -11.83 4.30 -4.40
N ILE A 247 -12.07 5.56 -3.99
CA ILE A 247 -11.50 6.14 -2.78
C ILE A 247 -12.05 5.46 -1.52
N GLU A 248 -13.34 5.13 -1.49
CA GLU A 248 -13.95 4.43 -0.36
C GLU A 248 -13.37 3.01 -0.18
N SER A 249 -13.15 2.28 -1.27
CA SER A 249 -12.47 0.98 -1.23
C SER A 249 -11.04 1.09 -0.69
N ILE A 250 -10.28 2.08 -1.16
CA ILE A 250 -8.90 2.33 -0.71
C ILE A 250 -8.85 2.71 0.78
N GLU A 251 -9.75 3.59 1.22
CA GLU A 251 -9.82 4.02 2.63
C GLU A 251 -10.13 2.85 3.57
N SER A 252 -11.09 2.01 3.20
CA SER A 252 -11.45 0.80 3.95
C SER A 252 -10.25 -0.15 4.07
N GLY A 253 -9.57 -0.41 2.95
CA GLY A 253 -8.35 -1.23 2.94
C GLY A 253 -7.22 -0.66 3.80
N LEU A 254 -7.01 0.66 3.77
CA LEU A 254 -6.03 1.34 4.62
C LEU A 254 -6.37 1.23 6.10
N GLU A 255 -7.64 1.39 6.47
CA GLU A 255 -8.08 1.31 7.87
C GLU A 255 -7.88 -0.10 8.44
N ASN A 256 -8.23 -1.13 7.68
CA ASN A 256 -7.99 -2.53 8.05
C ASN A 256 -6.50 -2.83 8.22
N LEU A 257 -5.71 -2.43 7.21
CA LEU A 257 -4.26 -2.62 7.21
C LEU A 257 -3.61 -1.88 8.39
N PHE A 258 -3.97 -0.63 8.65
CA PHE A 258 -3.43 0.17 9.75
C PHE A 258 -3.65 -0.51 11.11
N ARG A 259 -4.86 -1.03 11.34
CA ARG A 259 -5.18 -1.80 12.57
C ARG A 259 -4.31 -3.04 12.69
N ARG A 260 -4.10 -3.77 11.59
CA ARG A 260 -3.27 -4.99 11.59
C ARG A 260 -1.79 -4.68 11.85
N MET A 261 -1.28 -3.61 11.27
CA MET A 261 0.09 -3.14 11.49
C MET A 261 0.34 -2.74 12.95
N ILE A 262 -0.62 -2.06 13.60
CA ILE A 262 -0.54 -1.75 15.04
C ILE A 262 -0.46 -3.04 15.87
N LYS A 263 -1.33 -4.02 15.58
CA LYS A 263 -1.33 -5.31 16.28
C LYS A 263 0.01 -6.03 16.12
N THR A 264 0.50 -6.14 14.89
CA THR A 264 1.80 -6.77 14.60
C THR A 264 2.94 -6.08 15.34
N ARG A 265 2.98 -4.73 15.32
CA ARG A 265 3.99 -3.98 16.07
C ARG A 265 3.90 -4.24 17.58
N THR A 266 2.69 -4.30 18.13
CA THR A 266 2.47 -4.60 19.55
C THR A 266 2.99 -5.99 19.89
N SER A 267 2.71 -7.00 19.06
CA SER A 267 3.26 -8.35 19.23
C SER A 267 4.79 -8.35 19.21
N LEU A 268 5.42 -7.62 18.30
CA LEU A 268 6.89 -7.50 18.25
C LEU A 268 7.47 -6.89 19.51
N LEU A 269 6.87 -5.81 20.02
CA LEU A 269 7.29 -5.16 21.26
C LEU A 269 7.12 -6.09 22.48
N ASN A 270 6.02 -6.84 22.52
CA ASN A 270 5.76 -7.78 23.61
C ASN A 270 6.79 -8.91 23.64
N ILE A 271 7.17 -9.46 22.48
CA ILE A 271 8.20 -10.51 22.38
C ILE A 271 9.56 -10.03 22.91
N LEU A 272 9.90 -8.76 22.70
CA LEU A 272 11.14 -8.19 23.24
C LEU A 272 11.11 -7.96 24.75
N SER A 273 9.94 -7.67 25.29
CA SER A 273 9.77 -7.35 26.71
C SER A 273 9.68 -8.58 27.61
N GLN A 274 9.61 -9.78 27.02
CA GLN A 274 9.55 -11.08 27.69
C GLN A 274 10.95 -11.65 27.89
#